data_AF-A0A182VV69-F1
#
_entry.id   AF-A0A182VV69-F1
#
_cell.length_a   1.000
_cell.length_b   1.000
_cell.length_c   1.000
_cell.angle_alpha   90.00
_cell.angle_beta   90.00
_cell.angle_gamma   90.00
#
_symmetry.space_group_name_H-M   'P 1'
#
loop_
_entity.id
_entity.type
_entity.pdbx_description
1 polymer ?
#
loop_
_entity_poly.entity_id
_entity_poly.type
_entity_poly.pdbx_seq_one_letter_code
_entity_poly.pdbx_strand_id
1 'polypeptide(L)'
;MAHGTWKRWHCLVATVASILLLSNSVLPFNLETRQLLDKQGPQGSYFGYSVAGHTQRAGRAAGNVTNWMLVGAPLGQNLQPGSTRSGALFRCPVSLDSNDCTQVITDGHRTDDIDDEDGTGDSDNLYEQRLEPPGKDEIKNNQWLGVTVETGGQENKIFVCAHRYIKINNPQSLAYPASGPGSTGLYLGQGVCYVLNEDFSFGFAVEVCRGRSIEREHQQYAFCQSGTSGAVLPDGTALIGTPGAMTWKGTLFNVAIEGGFLSRDKFQYFAPHDNLHSPVPNYSYLGMSVTGGRFFGEYMAYAGGAPRAAQGNGEVVIFSNRYKKNPFDHVVSLRGEQFGSGFGSTLASADINGDG
;
A
#
# COMPACT_ATOMS: atom_id res chain seq x y z
N MET A 1 -3.03 -45.16 55.06
CA MET A 1 -4.19 -44.37 54.56
C MET A 1 -3.85 -42.92 54.19
N ALA A 2 -2.57 -42.48 54.17
CA ALA A 2 -2.20 -41.07 53.95
C ALA A 2 -1.66 -40.71 52.54
N HIS A 3 -1.43 -41.70 51.65
CA HIS A 3 -0.85 -41.42 50.32
C HIS A 3 -1.86 -41.11 49.20
N GLY A 4 -3.16 -41.32 49.42
CA GLY A 4 -4.21 -41.08 48.41
C GLY A 4 -4.74 -39.65 48.37
N THR A 5 -4.59 -38.89 49.47
CA THR A 5 -5.15 -37.54 49.61
C THR A 5 -4.28 -36.47 48.95
N TRP A 6 -2.96 -36.66 48.92
CA TRP A 6 -2.02 -35.69 48.36
C TRP A 6 -2.06 -35.63 46.81
N LYS A 7 -2.18 -36.78 46.15
CA LYS A 7 -2.34 -36.86 44.68
C LYS A 7 -3.66 -36.23 44.20
N ARG A 8 -4.75 -36.36 44.96
CA ARG A 8 -6.05 -35.76 44.62
C ARG A 8 -6.01 -34.23 44.69
N TRP A 9 -5.29 -33.67 45.66
CA TRP A 9 -5.10 -32.22 45.79
C TRP A 9 -4.30 -31.63 44.63
N HIS A 10 -3.23 -32.28 44.19
CA HIS A 10 -2.44 -31.79 43.05
C HIS A 10 -3.19 -31.88 41.72
N CYS A 11 -4.00 -32.91 41.48
CA CYS A 11 -4.88 -32.97 40.32
C CYS A 11 -5.96 -31.86 40.33
N LEU A 12 -6.53 -31.55 41.50
CA LEU A 12 -7.54 -30.49 41.63
C LEU A 12 -6.94 -29.09 41.42
N VAL A 13 -5.75 -28.84 41.97
CA VAL A 13 -5.05 -27.56 41.77
C VAL A 13 -4.61 -27.39 40.31
N ALA A 14 -4.12 -28.46 39.67
CA ALA A 14 -3.73 -28.42 38.26
C ALA A 14 -4.95 -28.22 37.33
N THR A 15 -6.09 -28.88 37.60
CA THR A 15 -7.31 -28.69 36.80
C THR A 15 -7.91 -27.30 36.97
N VAL A 16 -7.93 -26.76 38.20
CA VAL A 16 -8.38 -25.37 38.45
C VAL A 16 -7.44 -24.35 37.80
N ALA A 17 -6.12 -24.57 37.84
CA ALA A 17 -5.15 -23.72 37.16
C ALA A 17 -5.29 -23.77 35.63
N SER A 18 -5.53 -24.95 35.05
CA SER A 18 -5.81 -25.10 33.61
C SER A 18 -7.12 -24.43 33.21
N ILE A 19 -8.18 -24.50 34.04
CA ILE A 19 -9.45 -23.80 33.78
C ILE A 19 -9.27 -22.28 33.87
N LEU A 20 -8.50 -21.76 34.83
CA LEU A 20 -8.17 -20.34 34.98
C LEU A 20 -7.30 -19.81 33.83
N LEU A 21 -6.40 -20.64 33.29
CA LEU A 21 -5.59 -20.31 32.11
C LEU A 21 -6.42 -20.35 30.81
N LEU A 22 -7.44 -21.21 30.74
CA LEU A 22 -8.37 -21.30 29.61
C LEU A 22 -9.48 -20.24 29.64
N SER A 23 -9.70 -19.55 30.77
CA SER A 23 -10.73 -18.51 30.92
C SER A 23 -10.25 -17.09 30.63
N ASN A 24 -8.99 -16.89 30.24
CA ASN A 24 -8.50 -15.58 29.78
C ASN A 24 -8.93 -15.32 28.33
N SER A 25 -10.23 -15.36 28.09
CA SER A 25 -10.84 -14.73 26.94
C SER A 25 -10.74 -13.23 27.17
N VAL A 26 -9.67 -12.60 26.69
CA VAL A 26 -9.62 -11.14 26.60
C VAL A 26 -10.63 -10.75 25.52
N LEU A 27 -11.89 -10.59 25.93
CA LEU A 27 -12.86 -9.88 25.11
C LEU A 27 -12.36 -8.44 24.98
N PRO A 28 -12.53 -7.79 23.82
CA PRO A 28 -12.34 -6.36 23.74
C PRO A 28 -13.22 -5.71 24.80
N PHE A 29 -12.61 -5.18 25.85
CA PHE A 29 -13.33 -4.82 27.07
C PHE A 29 -14.08 -3.49 26.92
N ASN A 30 -13.73 -2.69 25.92
CA ASN A 30 -14.26 -1.35 25.67
C ASN A 30 -14.68 -1.09 24.22
N LEU A 31 -14.79 -2.12 23.36
CA LEU A 31 -15.40 -1.96 22.04
C LEU A 31 -16.92 -2.16 22.14
N GLU A 32 -17.68 -1.19 21.64
CA GLU A 32 -19.13 -1.30 21.53
C GLU A 32 -19.48 -2.26 20.38
N THR A 33 -20.19 -3.35 20.71
CA THR A 33 -20.54 -4.42 19.76
C THR A 33 -22.03 -4.44 19.40
N ARG A 34 -22.86 -3.64 20.07
CA ARG A 34 -24.32 -3.57 19.88
C ARG A 34 -24.72 -2.49 18.89
N GLN A 35 -23.96 -1.39 18.83
CA GLN A 35 -24.20 -0.26 17.93
C GLN A 35 -23.02 -0.15 16.96
N LEU A 36 -23.10 -0.90 15.87
CA LEU A 36 -22.08 -0.92 14.83
C LEU A 36 -22.42 0.09 13.72
N LEU A 37 -21.39 0.75 13.21
CA LEU A 37 -21.48 1.46 11.94
C LEU A 37 -21.24 0.46 10.82
N ASP A 38 -22.31 0.00 10.17
CA ASP A 38 -22.22 -0.86 8.99
C ASP A 38 -22.19 0.00 7.73
N LYS A 39 -21.23 -0.23 6.84
CA LYS A 39 -21.09 0.48 5.56
C LYS A 39 -21.10 -0.52 4.43
N GLN A 40 -22.03 -0.35 3.51
CA GLN A 40 -22.25 -1.24 2.38
C GLN A 40 -21.69 -0.64 1.10
N GLY A 41 -21.08 -1.49 0.28
CA GLY A 41 -20.56 -1.13 -1.01
C GLY A 41 -21.04 -2.07 -2.12
N PRO A 42 -20.63 -1.83 -3.37
CA PRO A 42 -21.09 -2.62 -4.50
C PRO A 42 -20.76 -4.11 -4.37
N GLN A 43 -21.72 -4.98 -4.68
CA GLN A 43 -21.54 -6.43 -4.57
C GLN A 43 -20.40 -6.92 -5.49
N GLY A 44 -19.55 -7.83 -4.99
CA GLY A 44 -18.45 -8.41 -5.77
C GLY A 44 -17.26 -7.48 -6.04
N SER A 45 -17.30 -6.25 -5.52
CA SER A 45 -16.22 -5.26 -5.68
C SER A 45 -15.03 -5.45 -4.72
N TYR A 46 -15.17 -6.35 -3.74
CA TYR A 46 -14.28 -6.47 -2.58
C TYR A 46 -14.19 -5.16 -1.77
N PHE A 47 -15.32 -4.45 -1.64
CA PHE A 47 -15.45 -3.32 -0.73
C PHE A 47 -15.05 -3.75 0.70
N GLY A 48 -14.08 -3.04 1.28
CA GLY A 48 -13.52 -3.37 2.59
C GLY A 48 -12.23 -4.18 2.52
N TYR A 49 -11.65 -4.40 1.33
CA TYR A 49 -10.34 -5.06 1.20
C TYR A 49 -9.24 -4.30 1.94
N SER A 50 -9.30 -2.97 1.91
CA SER A 50 -8.46 -2.08 2.70
C SER A 50 -9.31 -0.96 3.30
N VAL A 51 -8.94 -0.48 4.49
CA VAL A 51 -9.66 0.56 5.22
C VAL A 51 -8.69 1.51 5.91
N ALA A 52 -9.02 2.79 5.96
CA ALA A 52 -8.25 3.80 6.70
C ALA A 52 -9.18 4.88 7.28
N GLY A 53 -8.85 5.40 8.46
CA GLY A 53 -9.56 6.55 9.04
C GLY A 53 -8.91 7.85 8.56
N HIS A 54 -9.70 8.79 8.03
CA HIS A 54 -9.21 10.03 7.45
C HIS A 54 -9.92 11.24 8.05
N THR A 55 -9.19 12.34 8.18
CA THR A 55 -9.71 13.57 8.77
C THR A 55 -9.48 14.73 7.81
N GLN A 56 -10.57 15.42 7.45
CA GLN A 56 -10.59 16.55 6.53
C GLN A 56 -10.94 17.84 7.26
N ARG A 57 -10.12 18.88 7.11
CA ARG A 57 -10.34 20.24 7.61
C ARG A 57 -11.01 21.10 6.53
N ALA A 58 -12.21 21.60 6.82
CA ALA A 58 -13.01 22.35 5.85
C ALA A 58 -12.54 23.82 5.71
N GLY A 59 -11.60 24.07 4.79
CA GLY A 59 -11.15 25.41 4.42
C GLY A 59 -10.39 26.16 5.53
N ARG A 60 -9.56 27.15 5.15
CA ARG A 60 -8.76 27.93 6.11
C ARG A 60 -9.58 28.78 7.10
N ALA A 61 -10.90 28.88 6.93
CA ALA A 61 -11.76 29.84 7.59
C ALA A 61 -12.76 29.25 8.62
N ALA A 62 -12.96 27.93 8.67
CA ALA A 62 -13.83 27.31 9.66
C ALA A 62 -13.17 26.04 10.20
N GLY A 63 -12.89 26.00 11.50
CA GLY A 63 -12.32 24.84 12.20
C GLY A 63 -13.22 23.60 12.24
N ASN A 64 -14.09 23.40 11.24
CA ASN A 64 -14.93 22.22 11.11
C ASN A 64 -14.08 21.08 10.56
N VAL A 65 -13.97 20.04 11.38
CA VAL A 65 -13.24 18.81 11.08
C VAL A 65 -14.25 17.71 10.77
N THR A 66 -14.13 17.09 9.60
CA THR A 66 -14.97 15.96 9.19
C THR A 66 -14.13 14.69 9.19
N ASN A 67 -14.63 13.65 9.85
CA ASN A 67 -13.99 12.34 9.86
C ASN A 67 -14.66 11.42 8.84
N TRP A 68 -13.83 10.64 8.15
CA TRP A 68 -14.21 9.75 7.07
C TRP A 68 -13.60 8.37 7.30
N MET A 69 -14.33 7.34 6.89
CA MET A 69 -13.78 6.01 6.66
C MET A 69 -13.48 5.88 5.17
N LEU A 70 -12.21 5.68 4.82
CA LEU A 70 -11.79 5.36 3.48
C LEU A 70 -11.87 3.85 3.28
N VAL A 71 -12.43 3.42 2.17
CA VAL A 71 -12.65 2.00 1.89
C VAL A 71 -12.22 1.67 0.47
N GLY A 72 -11.22 0.79 0.34
CA GLY A 72 -10.78 0.26 -0.94
C GLY A 72 -11.69 -0.88 -1.42
N ALA A 73 -11.99 -0.87 -2.72
CA ALA A 73 -12.74 -1.92 -3.41
C ALA A 73 -12.01 -2.32 -4.71
N PRO A 74 -10.98 -3.20 -4.64
CA PRO A 74 -10.08 -3.52 -5.76
C PRO A 74 -10.74 -4.04 -7.04
N LEU A 75 -11.95 -4.59 -6.94
CA LEU A 75 -12.71 -5.10 -8.08
C LEU A 75 -13.91 -4.22 -8.43
N GLY A 76 -14.08 -3.09 -7.75
CA GLY A 76 -15.10 -2.09 -8.03
C GLY A 76 -14.90 -1.43 -9.39
N GLN A 77 -15.98 -0.86 -9.91
CA GLN A 77 -15.92 -0.06 -11.13
C GLN A 77 -15.43 1.36 -10.77
N ASN A 78 -14.36 1.83 -11.40
CA ASN A 78 -13.87 3.20 -11.20
C ASN A 78 -14.77 4.22 -11.93
N LEU A 79 -14.74 5.48 -11.47
CA LEU A 79 -15.34 6.61 -12.17
C LEU A 79 -14.64 6.91 -13.51
N GLN A 80 -13.37 6.53 -13.66
CA GLN A 80 -12.67 6.59 -14.93
C GLN A 80 -13.40 5.75 -16.00
N PRO A 81 -13.83 6.35 -17.12
CA PRO A 81 -14.52 5.64 -18.18
C PRO A 81 -13.60 4.67 -18.91
N GLY A 82 -14.15 3.72 -19.68
CA GLY A 82 -13.34 2.84 -20.55
C GLY A 82 -12.47 1.82 -19.79
N SER A 83 -12.76 1.56 -18.52
CA SER A 83 -12.12 0.51 -17.73
C SER A 83 -13.16 -0.44 -17.12
N THR A 84 -12.78 -1.68 -16.84
CA THR A 84 -13.66 -2.69 -16.24
C THR A 84 -13.02 -3.26 -14.99
N ARG A 85 -13.73 -3.18 -13.85
CA ARG A 85 -13.25 -3.68 -12.54
C ARG A 85 -11.84 -3.18 -12.22
N SER A 86 -11.58 -1.91 -12.53
CA SER A 86 -10.29 -1.25 -12.34
C SER A 86 -9.99 -0.96 -10.86
N GLY A 87 -10.98 -1.10 -9.99
CA GLY A 87 -10.86 -0.83 -8.57
C GLY A 87 -11.24 0.60 -8.22
N ALA A 88 -11.67 0.80 -6.99
CA ALA A 88 -12.28 2.03 -6.52
C ALA A 88 -11.86 2.37 -5.09
N LEU A 89 -11.87 3.66 -4.78
CA LEU A 89 -11.77 4.19 -3.42
C LEU A 89 -13.11 4.84 -3.06
N PHE A 90 -13.63 4.54 -1.88
CA PHE A 90 -14.81 5.19 -1.33
C PHE A 90 -14.45 5.98 -0.08
N ARG A 91 -15.18 7.06 0.18
CA ARG A 91 -15.23 7.75 1.46
C ARG A 91 -16.64 7.61 2.04
N CYS A 92 -16.71 7.17 3.28
CA CYS A 92 -17.95 6.98 4.02
C CYS A 92 -17.94 7.91 5.23
N PRO A 93 -18.97 8.73 5.45
CA PRO A 93 -19.03 9.54 6.66
C PRO A 93 -19.22 8.63 7.89
N VAL A 94 -18.76 9.08 9.06
CA VAL A 94 -18.98 8.38 10.34
C VAL A 94 -20.42 8.60 10.80
N SER A 95 -21.33 7.88 10.16
CA SER A 95 -22.79 7.99 10.28
C SER A 95 -23.44 6.61 10.38
N LEU A 96 -24.68 6.55 10.89
CA LEU A 96 -25.47 5.31 11.00
C LEU A 96 -26.08 4.84 9.67
N ASP A 97 -26.09 5.67 8.62
CA ASP A 97 -26.58 5.25 7.30
C ASP A 97 -25.57 4.30 6.67
N SER A 98 -26.03 3.15 6.18
CA SER A 98 -25.15 2.15 5.59
C SER A 98 -24.81 2.41 4.12
N ASN A 99 -25.58 3.26 3.43
CA ASN A 99 -25.51 3.44 1.97
C ASN A 99 -25.07 4.86 1.56
N ASP A 100 -24.37 5.57 2.45
CA ASP A 100 -23.93 6.96 2.28
C ASP A 100 -22.46 7.09 1.81
N CYS A 101 -21.82 5.96 1.46
CA CYS A 101 -20.47 5.95 0.90
C CYS A 101 -20.46 6.54 -0.51
N THR A 102 -19.54 7.48 -0.76
CA THR A 102 -19.35 8.10 -2.08
C THR A 102 -18.00 7.73 -2.64
N GLN A 103 -17.94 7.49 -3.95
CA GLN A 103 -16.68 7.16 -4.61
C GLN A 103 -15.78 8.40 -4.72
N VAL A 104 -14.49 8.23 -4.47
CA VAL A 104 -13.46 9.26 -4.62
C VAL A 104 -12.87 9.16 -6.02
N ILE A 105 -12.79 10.30 -6.71
CA ILE A 105 -12.09 10.39 -7.99
C ILE A 105 -10.60 10.22 -7.71
N THR A 106 -10.01 9.19 -8.31
CA THR A 106 -8.62 8.75 -8.03
C THR A 106 -7.73 8.81 -9.26
N ASP A 107 -8.32 8.71 -10.45
CA ASP A 107 -7.64 8.51 -11.72
C ASP A 107 -8.51 9.07 -12.86
N GLY A 108 -7.94 9.16 -14.07
CA GLY A 108 -8.60 9.81 -15.22
C GLY A 108 -8.36 11.32 -15.31
N HIS A 109 -7.55 11.88 -14.41
CA HIS A 109 -7.00 13.22 -14.53
C HIS A 109 -5.81 13.20 -15.49
N ARG A 110 -6.08 13.23 -16.80
CA ARG A 110 -5.08 13.63 -17.78
C ARG A 110 -5.31 15.11 -18.03
N THR A 111 -4.41 15.94 -17.51
CA THR A 111 -4.26 17.29 -18.06
C THR A 111 -3.65 17.08 -19.43
N ASP A 112 -4.29 17.56 -20.48
CA ASP A 112 -3.69 17.62 -21.80
C ASP A 112 -2.26 18.14 -21.64
N ASP A 113 -1.29 17.36 -22.15
CA ASP A 113 0.07 17.83 -22.28
C ASP A 113 -0.02 19.21 -22.94
N ILE A 114 0.64 20.18 -22.31
CA ILE A 114 0.72 21.59 -22.72
C ILE A 114 1.22 21.62 -24.18
N ASP A 115 0.30 21.52 -25.15
CA ASP A 115 0.55 21.65 -26.60
C ASP A 115 -0.74 21.98 -27.38
N ASP A 116 -1.83 22.40 -26.73
CA ASP A 116 -2.95 23.02 -27.43
C ASP A 116 -2.65 24.51 -27.70
N GLU A 117 -1.77 24.76 -28.67
CA GLU A 117 -1.75 26.01 -29.45
C GLU A 117 -3.01 26.09 -30.36
N ASP A 118 -4.21 26.01 -29.79
CA ASP A 118 -5.38 26.57 -30.46
C ASP A 118 -6.16 27.45 -29.49
N GLY A 119 -5.72 28.70 -29.44
CA GLY A 119 -6.34 29.77 -28.69
C GLY A 119 -7.75 30.02 -29.19
N THR A 120 -8.72 29.33 -28.59
CA THR A 120 -10.10 29.79 -28.53
C THR A 120 -10.47 29.94 -27.06
N GLY A 121 -10.25 31.15 -26.56
CA GLY A 121 -10.74 31.55 -25.26
C GLY A 121 -12.26 31.54 -25.27
N ASP A 122 -12.86 30.51 -24.69
CA ASP A 122 -14.25 30.58 -24.26
C ASP A 122 -14.53 29.67 -23.05
N SER A 123 -14.96 30.33 -21.97
CA SER A 123 -15.56 29.81 -20.74
C SER A 123 -14.71 28.97 -19.77
N ASP A 124 -14.17 29.68 -18.78
CA ASP A 124 -14.04 29.23 -17.39
C ASP A 124 -15.23 28.33 -16.94
N ASN A 125 -14.93 27.18 -16.33
CA ASN A 125 -15.78 26.32 -15.48
C ASN A 125 -16.45 25.04 -16.05
N LEU A 126 -16.11 24.52 -17.24
CA LEU A 126 -16.66 23.22 -17.72
C LEU A 126 -15.63 22.11 -17.98
N TYR A 127 -14.33 22.41 -17.88
CA TYR A 127 -13.25 21.45 -18.19
C TYR A 127 -12.74 20.63 -16.99
N GLU A 128 -13.15 20.94 -15.75
CA GLU A 128 -12.62 20.27 -14.54
C GLU A 128 -13.23 18.90 -14.18
N GLN A 129 -14.16 18.35 -14.97
CA GLN A 129 -14.88 17.11 -14.60
C GLN A 129 -14.87 15.98 -15.63
N ARG A 130 -14.28 16.15 -16.82
CA ARG A 130 -14.28 15.06 -17.80
C ARG A 130 -13.11 14.12 -17.54
N LEU A 131 -13.38 13.02 -16.82
CA LEU A 131 -12.41 11.94 -16.64
C LEU A 131 -12.10 11.26 -17.97
N GLU A 132 -10.82 11.04 -18.23
CA GLU A 132 -10.34 10.42 -19.46
C GLU A 132 -10.22 8.90 -19.34
N PRO A 133 -10.53 8.15 -20.41
CA PRO A 133 -10.32 6.70 -20.40
C PRO A 133 -8.82 6.34 -20.30
N PRO A 134 -8.49 5.06 -20.01
CA PRO A 134 -7.13 4.57 -20.06
C PRO A 134 -6.45 4.86 -21.40
N GLY A 135 -5.17 5.24 -21.34
CA GLY A 135 -4.35 5.51 -22.51
C GLY A 135 -4.02 4.23 -23.28
N LYS A 136 -3.55 4.38 -24.53
CA LYS A 136 -3.15 3.23 -25.36
C LYS A 136 -1.90 2.50 -24.86
N ASP A 137 -1.18 3.12 -23.93
CA ASP A 137 0.07 2.65 -23.33
C ASP A 137 -0.15 2.07 -21.92
N GLU A 138 -1.40 1.76 -21.55
CA GLU A 138 -1.72 1.19 -20.24
C GLU A 138 -2.94 0.25 -20.27
N ILE A 139 -3.00 -0.68 -19.33
CA ILE A 139 -4.17 -1.51 -19.07
C ILE A 139 -4.56 -1.33 -17.61
N LYS A 140 -5.77 -0.78 -17.41
CA LYS A 140 -6.37 -0.54 -16.09
C LYS A 140 -7.44 -1.57 -15.71
N ASN A 141 -7.81 -2.47 -16.63
CA ASN A 141 -8.76 -3.54 -16.34
C ASN A 141 -8.18 -4.50 -15.29
N ASN A 142 -8.93 -4.74 -14.20
CA ASN A 142 -8.48 -5.58 -13.08
C ASN A 142 -7.11 -5.16 -12.49
N GLN A 143 -6.80 -3.86 -12.48
CA GLN A 143 -5.54 -3.34 -11.89
C GLN A 143 -5.52 -3.36 -10.35
N TRP A 144 -6.66 -3.63 -9.70
CA TRP A 144 -6.81 -3.70 -8.25
C TRP A 144 -6.56 -2.37 -7.52
N LEU A 145 -7.10 -1.26 -8.04
CA LEU A 145 -7.03 0.03 -7.33
C LEU A 145 -7.82 -0.03 -6.02
N GLY A 146 -7.18 0.37 -4.92
CA GLY A 146 -7.73 0.21 -3.56
C GLY A 146 -7.25 -1.05 -2.86
N VAL A 147 -6.25 -1.76 -3.40
CA VAL A 147 -5.60 -2.89 -2.69
C VAL A 147 -4.91 -2.43 -1.39
N THR A 148 -4.38 -1.21 -1.41
CA THR A 148 -3.74 -0.53 -0.29
C THR A 148 -4.31 0.87 -0.23
N VAL A 149 -4.77 1.26 0.95
CA VAL A 149 -5.28 2.60 1.25
C VAL A 149 -4.66 3.01 2.57
N GLU A 150 -3.88 4.08 2.54
CA GLU A 150 -3.19 4.65 3.69
C GLU A 150 -3.49 6.14 3.77
N THR A 151 -3.44 6.71 4.97
CA THR A 151 -3.53 8.15 5.17
C THR A 151 -2.67 8.55 6.35
N GLY A 152 -2.04 9.71 6.24
CA GLY A 152 -1.15 10.20 7.28
C GLY A 152 -0.21 11.28 6.77
N GLY A 153 0.91 11.43 7.48
CA GLY A 153 1.80 12.58 7.30
C GLY A 153 1.24 13.85 7.97
N GLN A 154 1.94 14.97 7.81
CA GLN A 154 1.57 16.25 8.41
C GLN A 154 0.43 16.95 7.64
N GLU A 155 0.36 16.73 6.33
CA GLU A 155 -0.67 17.22 5.41
C GLU A 155 -1.84 16.25 5.24
N ASN A 156 -1.86 15.16 6.03
CA ASN A 156 -2.94 14.16 6.05
C ASN A 156 -3.30 13.63 4.66
N LYS A 157 -2.29 13.38 3.82
CA LYS A 157 -2.48 12.89 2.45
C LYS A 157 -3.17 11.53 2.43
N ILE A 158 -3.78 11.20 1.30
CA ILE A 158 -4.36 9.88 1.03
C ILE A 158 -3.47 9.19 0.00
N PHE A 159 -3.07 7.95 0.27
CA PHE A 159 -2.24 7.14 -0.61
C PHE A 159 -2.98 5.86 -0.97
N VAL A 160 -3.26 5.66 -2.27
CA VAL A 160 -4.03 4.51 -2.77
C VAL A 160 -3.33 3.85 -3.94
N CYS A 161 -3.25 2.51 -3.95
CA CYS A 161 -2.47 1.78 -4.95
C CYS A 161 -3.29 0.79 -5.79
N ALA A 162 -2.76 0.48 -6.97
CA ALA A 162 -3.20 -0.52 -7.94
C ALA A 162 -1.99 -1.38 -8.36
N HIS A 163 -1.63 -2.37 -7.53
CA HIS A 163 -0.44 -3.20 -7.75
C HIS A 163 -0.45 -4.08 -9.01
N ARG A 164 -1.60 -4.24 -9.67
CA ARG A 164 -1.74 -5.00 -10.92
C ARG A 164 -1.88 -4.10 -12.15
N TYR A 165 -1.65 -2.80 -12.00
CA TYR A 165 -1.55 -1.88 -13.13
C TYR A 165 -0.47 -2.34 -14.11
N ILE A 166 -0.82 -2.32 -15.39
CA ILE A 166 0.07 -2.73 -16.48
C ILE A 166 0.38 -1.52 -17.35
N LYS A 167 1.66 -1.22 -17.51
CA LYS A 167 2.15 -0.30 -18.52
C LYS A 167 2.50 -1.09 -19.78
N ILE A 168 2.09 -0.61 -20.95
CA ILE A 168 2.51 -1.17 -22.22
C ILE A 168 3.70 -0.34 -22.70
N ASN A 169 4.87 -0.95 -22.72
CA ASN A 169 6.01 -0.38 -23.40
C ASN A 169 5.98 -0.86 -24.85
N ASN A 170 5.55 0.00 -25.76
CA ASN A 170 5.67 -0.26 -27.19
C ASN A 170 7.11 0.13 -27.57
N PRO A 171 8.05 -0.82 -27.74
CA PRO A 171 9.32 -0.46 -28.33
C PRO A 171 9.00 0.13 -29.71
N GLN A 172 9.31 1.40 -29.90
CA GLN A 172 9.31 2.00 -31.23
C GLN A 172 10.21 1.13 -32.12
N SER A 173 9.57 0.29 -32.93
CA SER A 173 9.99 -0.20 -34.25
C SER A 173 11.35 -0.86 -34.49
N LEU A 174 12.21 -1.25 -33.52
CA LEU A 174 13.60 -1.62 -33.92
C LEU A 174 14.30 -2.87 -33.35
N ALA A 175 13.73 -3.72 -32.49
CA ALA A 175 14.55 -4.82 -31.94
C ALA A 175 13.91 -6.22 -31.78
N TYR A 176 12.59 -6.36 -31.66
CA TYR A 176 11.99 -7.67 -31.42
C TYR A 176 10.68 -7.84 -32.21
N PRO A 177 10.50 -8.96 -32.94
CA PRO A 177 9.24 -9.26 -33.59
C PRO A 177 8.15 -9.45 -32.54
N ALA A 178 6.94 -8.99 -32.87
CA ALA A 178 5.74 -9.15 -32.05
C ALA A 178 5.60 -10.62 -31.60
N SER A 179 5.40 -10.83 -30.29
CA SER A 179 5.25 -12.15 -29.65
C SER A 179 3.88 -12.80 -29.94
N GLY A 180 3.38 -12.68 -31.16
CA GLY A 180 2.12 -13.24 -31.62
C GLY A 180 1.20 -12.22 -32.31
N PRO A 181 0.19 -12.68 -33.06
CA PRO A 181 -0.75 -11.80 -33.76
C PRO A 181 -1.49 -10.92 -32.74
N GLY A 182 -1.32 -9.60 -32.83
CA GLY A 182 -1.98 -8.62 -31.96
C GLY A 182 -1.18 -8.16 -30.72
N SER A 183 0.07 -8.60 -30.54
CA SER A 183 0.94 -8.07 -29.48
C SER A 183 1.63 -6.77 -29.93
N THR A 184 1.24 -5.64 -29.33
CA THR A 184 1.73 -4.29 -29.72
C THR A 184 2.93 -3.80 -28.90
N GLY A 185 3.32 -4.50 -27.83
CA GLY A 185 4.42 -4.11 -26.95
C GLY A 185 4.65 -5.08 -25.80
N LEU A 186 5.61 -4.75 -24.92
CA LEU A 186 5.90 -5.48 -23.70
C LEU A 186 4.95 -5.02 -22.58
N TYR A 187 4.22 -5.96 -21.99
CA TYR A 187 3.30 -5.71 -20.89
C TYR A 187 4.05 -5.75 -19.56
N LEU A 188 4.14 -4.61 -18.89
CA LEU A 188 4.91 -4.43 -17.66
C LEU A 188 3.95 -4.32 -16.46
N GLY A 189 3.88 -5.36 -15.63
CA GLY A 189 3.12 -5.37 -14.37
C GLY A 189 3.80 -4.54 -13.27
N GLN A 190 3.89 -3.23 -13.49
CA GLN A 190 4.68 -2.34 -12.62
C GLN A 190 3.93 -1.88 -11.37
N GLY A 191 2.60 -1.83 -11.42
CA GLY A 191 1.81 -1.21 -10.37
C GLY A 191 1.88 0.33 -10.43
N VAL A 192 0.89 1.00 -9.83
CA VAL A 192 0.85 2.46 -9.68
C VAL A 192 0.19 2.81 -8.36
N CYS A 193 0.57 3.95 -7.78
CA CYS A 193 -0.14 4.54 -6.65
C CYS A 193 -0.51 5.99 -6.95
N TYR A 194 -1.49 6.51 -6.23
CA TYR A 194 -1.98 7.87 -6.35
C TYR A 194 -1.95 8.53 -4.98
N VAL A 195 -1.47 9.76 -4.95
CA VAL A 195 -1.50 10.64 -3.78
C VAL A 195 -2.62 11.65 -4.00
N LEU A 196 -3.59 11.67 -3.08
CA LEU A 196 -4.62 12.70 -3.00
C LEU A 196 -4.34 13.62 -1.81
N ASN A 197 -4.82 14.85 -1.91
CA ASN A 197 -4.78 15.82 -0.83
C ASN A 197 -5.83 15.47 0.25
N GLU A 198 -5.74 16.16 1.39
CA GLU A 198 -6.69 16.04 2.50
C GLU A 198 -8.15 16.26 2.07
N ASP A 199 -8.39 17.06 1.04
CA ASP A 199 -9.72 17.35 0.50
C ASP A 199 -10.16 16.42 -0.64
N PHE A 200 -9.47 15.29 -0.81
CA PHE A 200 -9.70 14.30 -1.87
C PHE A 200 -9.35 14.77 -3.29
N SER A 201 -8.82 15.98 -3.46
CA SER A 201 -8.33 16.42 -4.77
C SER A 201 -7.09 15.64 -5.19
N PHE A 202 -6.96 15.37 -6.48
CA PHE A 202 -5.81 14.66 -7.05
C PHE A 202 -4.52 15.46 -6.83
N GLY A 203 -3.50 14.80 -6.27
CA GLY A 203 -2.15 15.36 -6.14
C GLY A 203 -1.27 14.94 -7.32
N PHE A 204 -0.85 13.68 -7.33
CA PHE A 204 0.00 13.10 -8.39
C PHE A 204 0.02 11.57 -8.33
N ALA A 205 0.43 10.95 -9.43
CA ALA A 205 0.72 9.51 -9.49
C ALA A 205 2.17 9.21 -9.06
N VAL A 206 2.37 8.03 -8.47
CA VAL A 206 3.65 7.49 -8.02
C VAL A 206 3.91 6.18 -8.76
N GLU A 207 4.88 6.22 -9.67
CA GLU A 207 5.30 5.08 -10.50
C GLU A 207 6.79 4.77 -10.28
N VAL A 208 7.14 4.15 -9.15
CA VAL A 208 8.55 3.94 -8.75
C VAL A 208 9.33 3.03 -9.70
N CYS A 209 8.65 2.20 -10.49
CA CYS A 209 9.30 1.30 -11.46
C CYS A 209 9.35 1.84 -12.89
N ARG A 210 8.63 2.92 -13.18
CA ARG A 210 8.64 3.54 -14.49
C ARG A 210 10.00 4.19 -14.76
N GLY A 211 10.51 4.03 -15.98
CA GLY A 211 11.81 4.58 -16.38
C GLY A 211 13.03 3.80 -15.89
N ARG A 212 12.85 2.69 -15.18
CA ARG A 212 13.95 1.80 -14.78
C ARG A 212 14.21 0.73 -15.87
N SER A 213 15.41 0.14 -15.84
CA SER A 213 15.81 -0.87 -16.83
C SER A 213 14.84 -2.06 -16.83
N ILE A 214 14.43 -2.46 -18.02
CA ILE A 214 13.54 -3.59 -18.31
C ILE A 214 14.13 -4.51 -19.39
N GLU A 215 15.41 -4.32 -19.73
CA GLU A 215 16.12 -5.08 -20.78
C GLU A 215 16.09 -6.59 -20.53
N ARG A 216 16.10 -6.99 -19.25
CA ARG A 216 15.99 -8.38 -18.82
C ARG A 216 14.65 -8.68 -18.15
N GLU A 217 13.63 -7.89 -18.47
CA GLU A 217 12.24 -8.07 -18.06
C GLU A 217 12.08 -8.36 -16.56
N HIS A 218 11.68 -9.60 -16.22
CA HIS A 218 11.43 -10.06 -14.85
C HIS A 218 12.69 -10.12 -13.99
N GLN A 219 13.89 -10.13 -14.58
CA GLN A 219 15.14 -9.99 -13.82
C GLN A 219 15.39 -8.54 -13.36
N GLN A 220 14.55 -7.61 -13.79
CA GLN A 220 14.62 -6.19 -13.43
C GLN A 220 13.23 -5.67 -12.98
N TYR A 221 12.78 -4.52 -13.50
CA TYR A 221 11.61 -3.80 -12.99
C TYR A 221 10.33 -3.99 -13.82
N ALA A 222 10.27 -5.00 -14.71
CA ALA A 222 9.09 -5.21 -15.54
C ALA A 222 7.86 -5.65 -14.73
N PHE A 223 8.04 -6.39 -13.64
CA PHE A 223 6.96 -6.99 -12.85
C PHE A 223 6.98 -6.55 -11.38
N CYS A 224 7.30 -5.28 -11.11
CA CYS A 224 7.45 -4.78 -9.74
C CYS A 224 6.25 -5.02 -8.81
N GLN A 225 5.04 -4.88 -9.34
CA GLN A 225 3.80 -4.87 -8.56
C GLN A 225 3.83 -3.84 -7.42
N SER A 226 4.24 -2.62 -7.74
CA SER A 226 4.34 -1.51 -6.80
C SER A 226 3.02 -1.21 -6.11
N GLY A 227 3.07 -1.04 -4.80
CA GLY A 227 1.88 -0.79 -3.99
C GLY A 227 1.11 -2.06 -3.67
N THR A 228 1.76 -3.23 -3.70
CA THR A 228 1.21 -4.46 -3.09
C THR A 228 1.03 -4.27 -1.58
N SER A 229 1.92 -3.49 -0.98
CA SER A 229 1.78 -2.92 0.35
C SER A 229 2.29 -1.49 0.35
N GLY A 230 1.85 -0.70 1.33
CA GLY A 230 2.25 0.68 1.49
C GLY A 230 2.06 1.14 2.94
N ALA A 231 2.78 2.18 3.33
CA ALA A 231 2.60 2.87 4.60
C ALA A 231 2.90 4.37 4.40
N VAL A 232 2.07 5.24 4.97
CA VAL A 232 2.36 6.69 5.03
C VAL A 232 2.91 7.02 6.41
N LEU A 233 4.13 7.54 6.44
CA LEU A 233 4.87 7.79 7.67
C LEU A 233 4.65 9.24 8.17
N PRO A 234 4.83 9.51 9.48
CA PRO A 234 4.62 10.84 10.06
C PRO A 234 5.50 11.97 9.49
N ASP A 235 6.59 11.62 8.80
CA ASP A 235 7.50 12.57 8.16
C ASP A 235 7.10 12.92 6.72
N GLY A 236 5.91 12.50 6.27
CA GLY A 236 5.40 12.78 4.93
C GLY A 236 5.99 11.87 3.85
N THR A 237 6.56 10.73 4.25
CA THR A 237 7.10 9.71 3.34
C THR A 237 6.11 8.59 3.11
N ALA A 238 5.88 8.21 1.85
CA ALA A 238 5.23 6.93 1.53
C ALA A 238 6.30 5.85 1.33
N LEU A 239 6.19 4.76 2.11
CA LEU A 239 6.97 3.53 1.93
C LEU A 239 6.15 2.56 1.09
N ILE A 240 6.73 1.99 0.04
CA ILE A 240 6.02 1.25 -1.01
C ILE A 240 6.69 -0.11 -1.21
N GLY A 241 5.93 -1.18 -1.02
CA GLY A 241 6.37 -2.54 -1.27
C GLY A 241 6.31 -2.92 -2.75
N THR A 242 7.37 -3.55 -3.26
CA THR A 242 7.51 -4.00 -4.67
C THR A 242 8.00 -5.45 -4.74
N PRO A 243 7.19 -6.43 -4.31
CA PRO A 243 7.65 -7.82 -4.13
C PRO A 243 8.08 -8.50 -5.44
N GLY A 244 7.62 -8.03 -6.60
CA GLY A 244 7.93 -8.64 -7.89
C GLY A 244 9.21 -8.11 -8.57
N ALA A 245 9.86 -7.09 -8.00
CA ALA A 245 11.10 -6.55 -8.55
C ALA A 245 12.27 -7.57 -8.48
N MET A 246 13.13 -7.57 -9.51
CA MET A 246 14.41 -8.32 -9.54
C MET A 246 14.24 -9.83 -9.30
N THR A 247 13.56 -10.53 -10.21
CA THR A 247 13.25 -11.97 -10.10
C THR A 247 12.52 -12.28 -8.79
N TRP A 248 11.49 -11.49 -8.50
CA TRP A 248 10.69 -11.58 -7.27
C TRP A 248 11.53 -11.58 -5.97
N LYS A 249 12.74 -11.03 -6.00
CA LYS A 249 13.53 -10.76 -4.80
C LYS A 249 12.77 -9.74 -3.94
N GLY A 250 12.27 -8.70 -4.60
CA GLY A 250 11.50 -7.63 -4.01
C GLY A 250 12.36 -6.50 -3.46
N THR A 251 11.75 -5.32 -3.29
CA THR A 251 12.36 -4.18 -2.63
C THR A 251 11.31 -3.24 -2.04
N LEU A 252 11.78 -2.23 -1.33
CA LEU A 252 10.99 -1.15 -0.74
C LEU A 252 11.43 0.15 -1.40
N PHE A 253 10.50 1.01 -1.78
CA PHE A 253 10.78 2.39 -2.17
C PHE A 253 10.28 3.35 -1.11
N ASN A 254 11.03 4.40 -0.83
CA ASN A 254 10.50 5.57 -0.15
C ASN A 254 10.32 6.72 -1.17
N VAL A 255 9.26 7.50 -0.98
CA VAL A 255 9.01 8.72 -1.75
C VAL A 255 8.43 9.79 -0.84
N ALA A 256 8.88 11.03 -0.96
CA ALA A 256 8.22 12.14 -0.28
C ALA A 256 6.88 12.43 -0.97
N ILE A 257 5.80 12.52 -0.19
CA ILE A 257 4.46 12.80 -0.70
C ILE A 257 3.88 14.15 -0.23
N GLU A 258 4.58 14.82 0.68
CA GLU A 258 4.22 16.14 1.19
C GLU A 258 5.13 17.23 0.63
N GLY A 259 4.66 18.48 0.71
CA GLY A 259 5.28 19.62 0.06
C GLY A 259 4.75 19.89 -1.36
N GLY A 260 4.93 21.14 -1.79
CA GLY A 260 4.53 21.59 -3.13
C GLY A 260 5.39 21.00 -4.25
N PHE A 261 4.93 21.12 -5.50
CA PHE A 261 5.58 20.52 -6.66
C PHE A 261 7.07 20.90 -6.84
N LEU A 262 7.46 22.12 -6.46
CA LEU A 262 8.83 22.62 -6.59
C LEU A 262 9.70 22.31 -5.37
N SER A 263 9.11 22.17 -4.18
CA SER A 263 9.84 22.01 -2.92
C SER A 263 9.92 20.55 -2.45
N ARG A 264 9.03 19.68 -2.94
CA ARG A 264 9.01 18.26 -2.61
C ARG A 264 10.23 17.54 -3.17
N ASP A 265 10.82 16.68 -2.35
CA ASP A 265 11.88 15.77 -2.79
C ASP A 265 11.33 14.77 -3.82
N LYS A 266 11.90 14.80 -5.03
CA LYS A 266 11.50 13.92 -6.14
C LYS A 266 12.39 12.68 -6.23
N PHE A 267 13.42 12.55 -5.39
CA PHE A 267 14.24 11.36 -5.34
C PHE A 267 13.46 10.17 -4.79
N GLN A 268 13.70 9.01 -5.38
CA GLN A 268 13.16 7.72 -4.94
C GLN A 268 14.30 6.92 -4.34
N TYR A 269 14.28 6.70 -3.03
CA TYR A 269 15.27 5.86 -2.36
C TYR A 269 14.74 4.44 -2.23
N PHE A 270 15.64 3.46 -2.16
CA PHE A 270 15.24 2.06 -2.17
C PHE A 270 16.11 1.14 -1.32
N ALA A 271 15.56 0.00 -0.92
CA ALA A 271 16.32 -1.06 -0.28
C ALA A 271 17.22 -1.80 -1.29
N PRO A 272 18.45 -2.19 -0.92
CA PRO A 272 19.36 -2.88 -1.83
C PRO A 272 18.76 -4.19 -2.34
N HIS A 273 18.76 -4.35 -3.66
CA HIS A 273 18.15 -5.48 -4.36
C HIS A 273 19.02 -6.02 -5.50
N ASP A 274 20.27 -5.56 -5.60
CA ASP A 274 21.28 -6.18 -6.45
C ASP A 274 21.70 -7.57 -5.90
N ASN A 275 22.57 -8.29 -6.61
CA ASN A 275 22.97 -9.64 -6.21
C ASN A 275 24.09 -9.66 -5.15
N LEU A 276 24.72 -8.53 -4.86
CA LEU A 276 25.87 -8.43 -3.96
C LEU A 276 25.47 -7.93 -2.56
N HIS A 277 24.57 -6.97 -2.49
CA HIS A 277 24.22 -6.23 -1.27
C HIS A 277 22.80 -6.50 -0.76
N SER A 278 21.96 -7.20 -1.53
CA SER A 278 20.59 -7.44 -1.07
C SER A 278 20.57 -8.37 0.15
N PRO A 279 19.74 -8.06 1.18
CA PRO A 279 19.64 -8.87 2.37
C PRO A 279 18.89 -10.19 2.15
N VAL A 280 18.23 -10.36 1.00
CA VAL A 280 17.43 -11.54 0.68
C VAL A 280 17.77 -12.10 -0.71
N PRO A 281 17.64 -13.42 -0.95
CA PRO A 281 17.84 -14.02 -2.26
C PRO A 281 16.65 -13.76 -3.20
N ASN A 282 16.77 -14.16 -4.47
CA ASN A 282 15.65 -14.15 -5.42
C ASN A 282 14.44 -14.95 -4.88
N TYR A 283 13.24 -14.61 -5.36
CA TYR A 283 11.96 -15.22 -4.97
C TYR A 283 11.54 -15.04 -3.51
N SER A 284 12.12 -14.06 -2.81
CA SER A 284 11.86 -13.77 -1.39
C SER A 284 10.61 -12.92 -1.13
N TYR A 285 10.17 -12.16 -2.13
CA TYR A 285 9.01 -11.25 -2.08
C TYR A 285 9.18 -10.13 -1.02
N LEU A 286 10.39 -9.57 -0.89
CA LEU A 286 10.61 -8.42 0.00
C LEU A 286 9.72 -7.25 -0.39
N GLY A 287 9.02 -6.68 0.59
CA GLY A 287 7.99 -5.66 0.34
C GLY A 287 6.60 -6.25 0.11
N MET A 288 6.38 -7.52 0.47
CA MET A 288 5.02 -8.06 0.56
C MET A 288 4.18 -7.28 1.58
N SER A 289 4.80 -6.90 2.70
CA SER A 289 4.25 -5.96 3.69
C SER A 289 5.32 -4.94 4.07
N VAL A 290 4.90 -3.73 4.44
CA VAL A 290 5.79 -2.65 4.84
C VAL A 290 5.27 -1.91 6.06
N THR A 291 6.17 -1.40 6.88
CA THR A 291 5.86 -0.43 7.93
C THR A 291 7.10 0.39 8.25
N GLY A 292 6.94 1.47 8.99
CA GLY A 292 8.06 2.29 9.45
C GLY A 292 7.81 2.85 10.83
N GLY A 293 8.89 3.34 11.45
CA GLY A 293 8.85 3.89 12.79
C GLY A 293 10.25 4.20 13.29
N ARG A 294 10.35 4.74 14.51
CA ARG A 294 11.62 5.05 15.16
C ARG A 294 12.12 3.87 15.99
N PHE A 295 12.34 2.73 15.36
CA PHE A 295 12.74 1.48 16.05
C PHE A 295 14.07 1.57 16.82
N PHE A 296 14.91 2.57 16.51
CA PHE A 296 16.21 2.80 17.13
C PHE A 296 16.35 4.22 17.72
N GLY A 297 15.23 4.86 18.07
CA GLY A 297 15.15 6.13 18.79
C GLY A 297 15.41 7.40 17.96
N GLU A 298 16.53 7.47 17.25
CA GLU A 298 16.99 8.75 16.68
C GLU A 298 16.46 9.07 15.28
N TYR A 299 16.10 8.04 14.51
CA TYR A 299 15.79 8.20 13.08
C TYR A 299 14.70 7.23 12.62
N MET A 300 14.08 7.55 11.49
CA MET A 300 13.09 6.66 10.86
C MET A 300 13.78 5.41 10.31
N ALA A 301 13.25 4.25 10.66
CA ALA A 301 13.63 2.97 10.09
C ALA A 301 12.44 2.38 9.34
N TYR A 302 12.75 1.56 8.34
CA TYR A 302 11.78 0.93 7.45
C TYR A 302 11.85 -0.58 7.62
N ALA A 303 10.72 -1.24 7.79
CA ALA A 303 10.64 -2.69 7.86
C ALA A 303 9.91 -3.22 6.62
N GLY A 304 10.48 -4.25 5.99
CA GLY A 304 9.89 -4.96 4.86
C GLY A 304 9.79 -6.45 5.16
N GLY A 305 8.62 -7.01 4.89
CA GLY A 305 8.38 -8.44 5.00
C GLY A 305 8.76 -9.18 3.72
N ALA A 306 9.40 -10.33 3.86
CA ALA A 306 9.85 -11.23 2.81
C ALA A 306 9.41 -12.67 3.14
N PRO A 307 8.13 -13.01 2.98
CA PRO A 307 7.55 -14.25 3.51
C PRO A 307 8.08 -15.54 2.87
N ARG A 308 8.80 -15.43 1.74
CA ARG A 308 9.41 -16.57 1.05
C ARG A 308 10.92 -16.66 1.25
N ALA A 309 11.50 -15.72 2.00
CA ALA A 309 12.93 -15.74 2.35
C ALA A 309 13.25 -16.86 3.35
N ALA A 310 14.52 -16.92 3.79
CA ALA A 310 15.00 -17.85 4.81
C ALA A 310 14.57 -19.31 4.57
N GLN A 311 14.75 -19.81 3.33
CA GLN A 311 14.38 -21.17 2.91
C GLN A 311 12.88 -21.49 3.09
N GLY A 312 12.01 -20.48 3.01
CA GLY A 312 10.56 -20.62 3.16
C GLY A 312 10.05 -20.40 4.58
N ASN A 313 10.91 -20.11 5.56
CA ASN A 313 10.47 -19.73 6.91
C ASN A 313 9.93 -18.30 6.96
N GLY A 314 10.31 -17.45 6.01
CA GLY A 314 9.99 -16.03 5.98
C GLY A 314 10.97 -15.18 6.81
N GLU A 315 11.05 -13.90 6.48
CA GLU A 315 11.98 -12.95 7.10
C GLU A 315 11.38 -11.54 7.12
N VAL A 316 11.72 -10.74 8.13
CA VAL A 316 11.43 -9.31 8.21
C VAL A 316 12.75 -8.57 8.25
N VAL A 317 12.95 -7.65 7.31
CA VAL A 317 14.21 -6.92 7.15
C VAL A 317 14.01 -5.46 7.52
N ILE A 318 14.89 -4.93 8.38
CA ILE A 318 14.83 -3.55 8.86
C ILE A 318 16.00 -2.76 8.27
N PHE A 319 15.68 -1.58 7.73
CA PHE A 319 16.59 -0.65 7.07
C PHE A 319 16.64 0.70 7.79
N SER A 320 17.79 1.37 7.74
CA SER A 320 18.02 2.68 8.36
C SER A 320 17.87 3.82 7.36
N ASN A 321 17.18 4.89 7.77
CA ASN A 321 17.15 6.18 7.05
C ASN A 321 18.01 7.28 7.73
N ARG A 322 18.93 6.93 8.64
CA ARG A 322 19.70 7.92 9.44
C ARG A 322 20.44 8.96 8.58
N TYR A 323 21.03 8.52 7.47
CA TYR A 323 21.85 9.35 6.59
C TYR A 323 21.24 9.56 5.19
N LYS A 324 19.96 9.21 5.00
CA LYS A 324 19.27 9.25 3.70
C LYS A 324 20.10 8.64 2.56
N LYS A 325 20.76 7.50 2.81
CA LYS A 325 21.54 6.81 1.77
C LYS A 325 20.63 6.15 0.75
N ASN A 326 21.12 6.04 -0.48
CA ASN A 326 20.49 5.28 -1.55
C ASN A 326 21.52 4.32 -2.16
N PRO A 327 21.38 2.99 -2.00
CA PRO A 327 20.32 2.27 -1.29
C PRO A 327 20.32 2.49 0.24
N PHE A 328 19.24 2.10 0.92
CA PHE A 328 19.17 2.10 2.39
C PHE A 328 20.21 1.16 3.01
N ASP A 329 20.69 1.51 4.21
CA ASP A 329 21.56 0.62 4.99
C ASP A 329 20.70 -0.47 5.68
N HIS A 330 21.04 -1.75 5.47
CA HIS A 330 20.50 -2.87 6.24
C HIS A 330 20.93 -2.78 7.70
N VAL A 331 20.01 -3.02 8.63
CA VAL A 331 20.28 -3.00 10.08
C VAL A 331 20.20 -4.40 10.67
N VAL A 332 19.04 -5.05 10.53
CA VAL A 332 18.77 -6.35 11.13
C VAL A 332 17.73 -7.11 10.34
N SER A 333 17.81 -8.44 10.38
CA SER A 333 16.78 -9.34 9.85
C SER A 333 16.25 -10.25 10.94
N LEU A 334 14.93 -10.35 11.06
CA LEU A 334 14.23 -11.26 11.95
C LEU A 334 13.72 -12.44 11.12
N ARG A 335 14.01 -13.68 11.54
CA ARG A 335 13.67 -14.88 10.77
C ARG A 335 12.50 -15.62 11.41
N GLY A 336 11.62 -16.15 10.57
CA GLY A 336 10.56 -17.05 11.00
C GLY A 336 11.11 -18.40 11.45
N GLU A 337 10.34 -19.07 12.30
CA GLU A 337 10.73 -20.35 12.90
C GLU A 337 10.20 -21.56 12.11
N GLN A 338 9.09 -21.38 11.37
CA GLN A 338 8.37 -22.46 10.70
C GLN A 338 8.28 -22.24 9.19
N PHE A 339 8.65 -23.28 8.44
CA PHE A 339 8.51 -23.33 6.99
C PHE A 339 7.05 -23.15 6.55
N GLY A 340 6.81 -22.26 5.59
CA GLY A 340 5.47 -22.00 5.04
C GLY A 340 4.55 -21.23 5.97
N SER A 341 5.04 -20.72 7.12
CA SER A 341 4.25 -19.91 8.05
C SER A 341 3.83 -18.56 7.48
N GLY A 342 4.55 -18.08 6.45
CA GLY A 342 4.35 -16.74 5.90
C GLY A 342 4.85 -15.64 6.84
N PHE A 343 5.87 -15.89 7.67
CA PHE A 343 6.46 -14.87 8.53
C PHE A 343 6.89 -13.64 7.72
N GLY A 344 6.34 -12.47 8.06
CA GLY A 344 6.52 -11.23 7.29
C GLY A 344 5.49 -11.03 6.17
N SER A 345 4.33 -11.67 6.21
CA SER A 345 3.22 -11.39 5.26
C SER A 345 2.42 -10.13 5.64
N THR A 346 2.45 -9.72 6.91
CA THR A 346 1.85 -8.48 7.41
C THR A 346 2.74 -7.89 8.49
N LEU A 347 2.77 -6.57 8.62
CA LEU A 347 3.55 -5.85 9.61
C LEU A 347 2.73 -4.69 10.19
N ALA A 348 2.94 -4.43 11.47
CA ALA A 348 2.44 -3.24 12.16
C ALA A 348 3.54 -2.73 13.10
N SER A 349 3.61 -1.42 13.28
CA SER A 349 4.50 -0.77 14.24
C SER A 349 3.66 -0.06 15.30
N ALA A 350 4.02 -0.23 16.56
CA ALA A 350 3.40 0.43 17.71
C ALA A 350 4.37 0.43 18.89
N ASP A 351 4.31 1.48 19.70
CA ASP A 351 4.87 1.47 21.05
C ASP A 351 3.85 0.80 21.99
N ILE A 352 4.19 -0.40 22.49
CA ILE A 352 3.28 -1.24 23.27
C ILE A 352 3.51 -1.05 24.78
N ASN A 353 4.70 -0.63 25.18
CA ASN A 353 5.12 -0.48 26.58
C ASN A 353 5.28 0.98 27.03
N GLY A 354 5.09 1.95 26.14
CA GLY A 354 5.08 3.37 26.45
C GLY A 354 6.48 3.96 26.66
N ASP A 355 7.53 3.33 26.12
CA ASP A 355 8.91 3.77 26.31
C ASP A 355 9.46 4.67 25.18
N GLY A 356 8.68 4.89 24.11
CA GLY A 356 8.96 5.86 23.05
C GLY A 356 9.29 5.25 21.70
#